data_AF-A0A6M2E1R5-F1
#
_entry.id   AF-A0A6M2E1R5-F1
#
_cell.length_a   1.000
_cell.length_b   1.000
_cell.length_c   1.000
_cell.angle_alpha   90.00
_cell.angle_beta   90.00
_cell.angle_gamma   90.00
#
_symmetry.space_group_name_H-M   'P 1'
#
loop_
_entity.id
_entity.type
_entity.pdbx_description
1 polymer ?
#
loop_
_entity_poly.entity_id
_entity_poly.type
_entity_poly.pdbx_seq_one_letter_code
_entity_poly.pdbx_strand_id
1 'polypeptide(L)'
;MPSGAAIALSVPLSSRVCLSPMPENECCFTEAVKSETAHVADTSSYTISSFLNSLGLEHLLELFEREQITLDILAEMGHEDLKQIGIAAYGFRHKLIKGMSMLASNSNSSCNLNNSMRSGTLLIDLPTDDKEFLNVEVEMQATVREHRDNGHSGGIFSRYNIVRIQKVQNRKLWERYVHRRQEIYEENANQSNERMLFHGSPFINAIVQKGFDERHAYIGGMFGAGIYFAEHSSKSNQYVYGIGGGTGCPSHKDRSCYLCHRHLLLCRVALGKSFLQFSAMKMAHAPPGHHSVMGRPSNGGLNFPEYVVYRGEQAYPEYLITYQIVKPEDTFSSGEEAR
;
A
#
# COMPACT_ATOMS: atom_id res chain seq x y z
N MET A 1 -42.94 30.70 -12.98
CA MET A 1 -43.74 30.65 -14.23
C MET A 1 -43.61 32.02 -14.87
N PRO A 2 -43.13 32.16 -16.12
CA PRO A 2 -43.36 31.31 -17.30
C PRO A 2 -42.11 30.45 -17.65
N SER A 3 -42.25 29.18 -18.07
CA SER A 3 -42.63 28.63 -19.40
C SER A 3 -41.45 28.59 -20.37
N GLY A 4 -40.75 27.44 -20.38
CA GLY A 4 -39.77 27.05 -21.40
C GLY A 4 -40.02 25.61 -21.80
N ALA A 5 -40.47 25.41 -23.04
CA ALA A 5 -40.92 24.15 -23.61
C ALA A 5 -39.76 23.16 -23.82
N ALA A 6 -40.00 21.87 -23.52
CA ALA A 6 -39.10 20.78 -23.86
C ALA A 6 -39.52 20.18 -25.22
N ILE A 7 -38.58 20.14 -26.15
CA ILE A 7 -38.72 19.56 -27.49
C ILE A 7 -38.50 18.05 -27.39
N ALA A 8 -39.51 17.28 -27.80
CA ALA A 8 -39.39 15.84 -28.05
C ALA A 8 -38.85 15.62 -29.47
N LEU A 9 -37.79 14.82 -29.60
CA LEU A 9 -37.30 14.32 -30.89
C LEU A 9 -37.38 12.80 -30.89
N SER A 10 -38.12 12.29 -31.86
CA SER A 10 -38.41 10.89 -32.15
C SER A 10 -37.91 10.54 -33.55
N VAL A 11 -37.08 9.51 -33.70
CA VAL A 11 -36.87 8.77 -34.97
C VAL A 11 -36.23 7.39 -34.69
N PRO A 12 -36.23 6.39 -35.61
CA PRO A 12 -37.01 5.17 -35.43
C PRO A 12 -36.18 3.87 -35.50
N LEU A 13 -36.87 2.74 -35.21
CA LEU A 13 -36.42 1.37 -35.49
C LEU A 13 -36.20 1.13 -36.99
N SER A 14 -35.14 0.41 -37.34
CA SER A 14 -35.12 -0.43 -38.54
C SER A 14 -34.34 -1.72 -38.28
N SER A 15 -34.94 -2.82 -38.72
CA SER A 15 -34.53 -4.20 -38.50
C SER A 15 -34.22 -4.86 -39.85
N ARG A 16 -33.14 -5.67 -39.89
CA ARG A 16 -33.02 -7.03 -40.52
C ARG A 16 -33.39 -7.15 -42.03
N VAL A 17 -32.78 -7.94 -42.92
CA VAL A 17 -31.91 -9.13 -43.01
C VAL A 17 -31.31 -9.08 -44.46
N CYS A 18 -30.21 -9.72 -44.87
CA CYS A 18 -30.15 -11.07 -45.47
C CYS A 18 -28.99 -11.06 -46.47
N LEU A 19 -28.14 -12.09 -46.46
CA LEU A 19 -27.56 -12.74 -47.65
C LEU A 19 -26.82 -14.02 -47.22
N SER A 20 -27.31 -15.15 -47.72
CA SER A 20 -26.66 -16.47 -47.87
C SER A 20 -26.54 -16.73 -49.39
N PRO A 21 -26.05 -17.88 -49.92
CA PRO A 21 -25.37 -19.05 -49.31
C PRO A 21 -24.12 -19.56 -50.10
N MET A 22 -23.60 -20.73 -49.66
CA MET A 22 -22.47 -21.60 -50.09
C MET A 22 -22.51 -22.14 -51.55
N PRO A 23 -21.49 -22.91 -52.03
CA PRO A 23 -21.43 -24.37 -51.79
C PRO A 23 -20.01 -24.98 -51.53
N GLU A 24 -20.05 -26.23 -51.06
CA GLU A 24 -18.98 -27.20 -50.73
C GLU A 24 -18.44 -27.96 -51.97
N ASN A 25 -17.22 -28.54 -51.91
CA ASN A 25 -16.97 -30.00 -52.01
C ASN A 25 -15.48 -30.43 -51.92
N GLU A 26 -15.26 -31.48 -51.11
CA GLU A 26 -14.38 -32.66 -51.26
C GLU A 26 -12.87 -32.55 -51.60
N CYS A 27 -12.01 -33.12 -50.74
CA CYS A 27 -11.42 -34.47 -50.95
C CYS A 27 -10.61 -34.95 -49.71
N CYS A 28 -10.51 -36.26 -49.54
CA CYS A 28 -9.90 -36.99 -48.41
C CYS A 28 -8.71 -37.84 -48.90
N PHE A 29 -7.88 -38.35 -47.95
CA PHE A 29 -6.92 -39.49 -47.97
C PHE A 29 -5.43 -39.24 -47.61
N THR A 30 -5.05 -39.78 -46.42
CA THR A 30 -3.88 -40.64 -46.01
C THR A 30 -2.43 -40.17 -46.25
N GLU A 31 -1.37 -40.42 -45.46
CA GLU A 31 -0.90 -41.50 -44.54
C GLU A 31 0.05 -40.90 -43.45
N ALA A 32 -0.03 -41.31 -42.16
CA ALA A 32 0.83 -42.24 -41.41
C ALA A 32 2.32 -41.87 -41.17
N VAL A 33 2.69 -41.61 -39.90
CA VAL A 33 3.95 -42.08 -39.27
C VAL A 33 3.69 -42.39 -37.78
N LYS A 34 3.92 -43.65 -37.38
CA LYS A 34 4.10 -44.10 -35.99
C LYS A 34 5.60 -44.06 -35.66
N SER A 35 5.95 -43.63 -34.45
CA SER A 35 7.23 -43.94 -33.81
C SER A 35 7.01 -44.07 -32.31
N GLU A 36 7.59 -45.14 -31.77
CA GLU A 36 7.32 -45.75 -30.47
C GLU A 36 7.88 -45.01 -29.24
N THR A 37 7.20 -45.31 -28.15
CA THR A 37 7.53 -45.25 -26.72
C THR A 37 9.00 -45.04 -26.30
N ALA A 38 9.19 -44.05 -25.43
CA ALA A 38 10.19 -44.07 -24.38
C ALA A 38 9.50 -43.93 -23.02
N HIS A 39 9.69 -44.91 -22.14
CA HIS A 39 9.25 -44.90 -20.75
C HIS A 39 9.89 -43.73 -19.99
N VAL A 40 9.05 -42.84 -19.46
CA VAL A 40 9.41 -41.96 -18.34
C VAL A 40 8.59 -42.44 -17.14
N ALA A 41 9.26 -43.05 -16.18
CA ALA A 41 8.67 -43.42 -14.91
C ALA A 41 8.48 -42.18 -14.02
N ASP A 42 7.28 -42.09 -13.44
CA ASP A 42 6.88 -41.36 -12.24
C ASP A 42 7.22 -39.88 -12.11
N THR A 43 6.40 -39.04 -12.78
CA THR A 43 5.86 -37.85 -12.13
C THR A 43 4.51 -38.22 -11.54
N SER A 44 4.43 -38.33 -10.21
CA SER A 44 3.18 -38.51 -9.49
C SER A 44 2.20 -37.40 -9.89
N SER A 45 1.24 -37.71 -10.77
CA SER A 45 0.16 -36.79 -11.11
C SER A 45 -0.66 -36.58 -9.85
N TYR A 46 -0.51 -35.42 -9.23
CA TYR A 46 -1.34 -35.06 -8.09
C TYR A 46 -2.79 -35.01 -8.60
N THR A 47 -3.64 -35.93 -8.15
CA THR A 47 -5.02 -36.06 -8.62
C THR A 47 -5.98 -35.34 -7.67
N ILE A 48 -7.14 -34.93 -8.18
CA ILE A 48 -8.20 -34.32 -7.35
C ILE A 48 -8.60 -35.24 -6.18
N SER A 49 -8.61 -36.56 -6.39
CA SER A 49 -8.88 -37.56 -5.34
C SER A 49 -7.85 -37.52 -4.21
N SER A 50 -6.55 -37.52 -4.54
CA SER A 50 -5.48 -37.41 -3.53
C SER A 50 -5.53 -36.09 -2.75
N PHE A 51 -5.91 -34.99 -3.42
CA PHE A 51 -6.08 -33.69 -2.78
C PHE A 51 -7.24 -33.65 -1.79
N LEU A 52 -8.43 -34.11 -2.20
CA LEU A 52 -9.61 -34.13 -1.33
C LEU A 52 -9.39 -35.02 -0.10
N ASN A 53 -8.70 -36.15 -0.27
CA ASN A 53 -8.29 -37.03 0.82
C ASN A 53 -7.38 -36.29 1.82
N SER A 54 -6.37 -35.54 1.34
CA SER A 54 -5.47 -34.75 2.21
C SER A 54 -6.19 -33.71 3.08
N LEU A 55 -7.38 -33.27 2.68
CA LEU A 55 -8.21 -32.29 3.40
C LEU A 55 -9.30 -32.93 4.28
N GLY A 56 -9.45 -34.26 4.23
CA GLY A 56 -10.54 -35.00 4.86
C GLY A 56 -11.91 -34.68 4.23
N LEU A 57 -11.94 -34.46 2.91
CA LEU A 57 -13.13 -34.08 2.14
C LEU A 57 -13.47 -35.11 1.04
N GLU A 58 -13.18 -36.39 1.28
CA GLU A 58 -13.40 -37.50 0.34
C GLU A 58 -14.85 -37.60 -0.16
N HIS A 59 -15.82 -37.26 0.70
CA HIS A 59 -17.24 -37.26 0.38
C HIS A 59 -17.64 -36.27 -0.74
N LEU A 60 -16.76 -35.33 -1.11
CA LEU A 60 -16.99 -34.40 -2.21
C LEU A 60 -16.51 -34.95 -3.56
N LEU A 61 -15.82 -36.09 -3.60
CA LEU A 61 -15.24 -36.64 -4.83
C LEU A 61 -16.28 -36.88 -5.93
N GLU A 62 -17.42 -37.50 -5.58
CA GLU A 62 -18.51 -37.75 -6.54
C GLU A 62 -19.07 -36.45 -7.15
N LEU A 63 -19.10 -35.37 -6.36
CA LEU A 63 -19.55 -34.06 -6.84
C LEU A 63 -18.56 -33.48 -7.84
N PHE A 64 -17.26 -33.55 -7.54
CA PHE A 64 -16.20 -33.06 -8.43
C PHE A 64 -16.13 -33.87 -9.73
N GLU A 65 -16.32 -35.19 -9.67
CA GLU A 65 -16.38 -36.04 -10.87
C GLU A 65 -17.64 -35.75 -11.70
N ARG A 66 -18.80 -35.59 -11.06
CA ARG A 66 -20.05 -35.26 -11.77
C ARG A 66 -19.95 -33.92 -12.51
N GLU A 67 -19.38 -32.91 -11.87
CA GLU A 67 -19.22 -31.57 -12.45
C GLU A 67 -17.91 -31.41 -13.27
N GLN A 68 -17.13 -32.49 -13.45
CA GLN A 68 -15.86 -32.52 -14.19
C GLN A 68 -14.84 -31.46 -13.71
N ILE A 69 -14.76 -31.23 -12.40
CA ILE A 69 -13.86 -30.24 -11.79
C ILE A 69 -12.48 -30.86 -11.54
N THR A 70 -11.51 -30.46 -12.35
CA THR A 70 -10.09 -30.80 -12.21
C THR A 70 -9.37 -29.84 -11.26
N LEU A 71 -8.12 -30.14 -10.87
CA LEU A 71 -7.36 -29.31 -9.91
C LEU A 71 -7.06 -27.90 -10.43
N ASP A 72 -6.82 -27.76 -11.74
CA ASP A 72 -6.62 -26.48 -12.42
C ASP A 72 -7.90 -25.64 -12.42
N ILE A 73 -9.06 -26.25 -12.72
CA ILE A 73 -10.35 -25.57 -12.62
C ILE A 73 -10.60 -25.14 -11.17
N LEU A 74 -10.39 -26.04 -10.20
CA LEU A 74 -10.56 -25.74 -8.78
C LEU A 74 -9.64 -24.60 -8.29
N ALA A 75 -8.44 -24.44 -8.87
CA ALA A 75 -7.52 -23.37 -8.52
C ALA A 75 -8.08 -21.97 -8.86
N GLU A 76 -9.01 -21.89 -9.81
CA GLU A 76 -9.64 -20.65 -10.27
C GLU A 76 -10.97 -20.37 -9.58
N MET A 77 -11.55 -21.35 -8.87
CA MET A 77 -12.87 -21.24 -8.24
C MET A 77 -12.86 -20.44 -6.93
N GLY A 78 -13.85 -19.57 -6.78
CA GLY A 78 -14.11 -18.80 -5.57
C GLY A 78 -15.20 -19.41 -4.68
N HIS A 79 -15.48 -18.73 -3.56
CA HIS A 79 -16.50 -19.16 -2.60
C HIS A 79 -17.91 -19.22 -3.19
N GLU A 80 -18.24 -18.38 -4.18
CA GLU A 80 -19.55 -18.38 -4.83
C GLU A 80 -19.66 -19.51 -5.87
N ASP A 81 -18.60 -19.79 -6.63
CA ASP A 81 -18.57 -20.90 -7.59
C ASP A 81 -18.72 -22.25 -6.89
N LEU A 82 -17.98 -22.45 -5.78
CA LEU A 82 -18.09 -23.66 -4.96
C LEU A 82 -19.48 -23.81 -4.32
N LYS A 83 -20.16 -22.70 -4.04
CA LYS A 83 -21.53 -22.70 -3.53
C LYS A 83 -22.52 -23.10 -4.62
N GLN A 84 -22.29 -22.65 -5.86
CA GLN A 84 -23.13 -22.93 -7.01
C GLN A 84 -23.11 -24.42 -7.41
N ILE A 85 -21.96 -25.09 -7.28
CA ILE A 85 -21.84 -26.55 -7.52
C ILE A 85 -22.39 -27.41 -6.38
N GLY A 86 -22.87 -26.80 -5.28
CA GLY A 86 -23.55 -27.50 -4.19
C GLY A 86 -22.79 -27.57 -2.86
N ILE A 87 -21.60 -26.96 -2.73
CA ILE A 87 -20.84 -26.95 -1.48
C ILE A 87 -21.28 -25.76 -0.60
N ALA A 88 -22.46 -25.88 0.01
CA ALA A 88 -23.03 -24.79 0.80
C ALA A 88 -22.22 -24.47 2.08
N ALA A 89 -21.66 -25.49 2.71
CA ALA A 89 -20.90 -25.36 3.96
C ALA A 89 -19.64 -24.50 3.77
N TYR A 90 -19.59 -23.35 4.45
CA TYR A 90 -18.47 -22.42 4.35
C TYR A 90 -17.12 -23.08 4.70
N GLY A 91 -17.09 -23.92 5.74
CA GLY A 91 -15.86 -24.59 6.18
C GLY A 91 -15.24 -25.49 5.11
N PHE A 92 -16.06 -26.17 4.30
CA PHE A 92 -15.57 -27.01 3.21
C PHE A 92 -15.02 -26.17 2.07
N ARG A 93 -15.74 -25.12 1.67
CA ARG A 93 -15.25 -24.15 0.67
C ARG A 93 -13.93 -23.51 1.10
N HIS A 94 -13.83 -23.10 2.36
CA HIS A 94 -12.62 -22.50 2.93
C HIS A 94 -11.45 -23.48 2.91
N LYS A 95 -11.68 -24.75 3.31
CA LYS A 95 -10.64 -25.79 3.28
C LYS A 95 -10.13 -26.05 1.86
N LEU A 96 -11.02 -26.13 0.86
CA LEU A 96 -10.66 -26.35 -0.54
C LEU A 96 -9.78 -25.20 -1.08
N ILE A 97 -10.24 -23.95 -0.92
CA ILE A 97 -9.50 -22.77 -1.39
C ILE A 97 -8.14 -22.64 -0.69
N LYS A 98 -8.10 -22.84 0.64
CA LYS A 98 -6.87 -22.78 1.42
C LYS A 98 -5.90 -23.92 1.06
N GLY A 99 -6.42 -25.13 0.85
CA GLY A 99 -5.63 -26.29 0.41
C GLY A 99 -4.98 -26.06 -0.96
N MET A 100 -5.71 -25.48 -1.91
CA MET A 100 -5.17 -25.16 -3.24
C MET A 100 -4.07 -24.10 -3.18
N SER A 101 -4.22 -23.08 -2.33
CA SER A 101 -3.17 -22.07 -2.11
C SER A 101 -1.87 -22.67 -1.55
N MET A 102 -1.98 -23.69 -0.70
CA MET A 102 -0.81 -24.42 -0.16
C MET A 102 -0.17 -25.33 -1.19
N LEU A 103 -0.97 -26.01 -2.03
CA LEU A 103 -0.47 -26.86 -3.13
C LEU A 103 0.27 -26.06 -4.20
N ALA A 104 -0.24 -24.88 -4.58
CA ALA A 104 0.42 -23.98 -5.51
C ALA A 104 1.75 -23.43 -4.97
N SER A 105 1.92 -23.38 -3.64
CA SER A 105 3.16 -22.90 -2.99
C SER A 105 4.26 -23.96 -2.95
N ASN A 106 3.92 -25.25 -3.02
CA ASN A 106 4.88 -26.35 -2.98
C ASN A 106 5.39 -26.79 -4.36
N SER A 107 4.67 -26.47 -5.44
CA SER A 107 4.92 -27.09 -6.74
C SER A 107 5.69 -26.25 -7.77
N ASN A 108 6.17 -25.04 -7.47
CA ASN A 108 6.90 -24.25 -8.48
C ASN A 108 8.11 -23.48 -7.94
N SER A 109 9.28 -24.12 -8.08
CA SER A 109 10.44 -23.45 -8.64
C SER A 109 10.20 -23.29 -10.15
N SER A 110 10.23 -22.04 -10.64
CA SER A 110 10.30 -21.67 -12.08
C SER A 110 9.03 -21.83 -12.93
N CYS A 111 8.13 -20.83 -12.89
CA CYS A 111 7.66 -20.11 -14.10
C CYS A 111 6.74 -18.93 -13.74
N ASN A 112 6.97 -17.82 -14.43
CA ASN A 112 6.12 -16.62 -14.44
C ASN A 112 4.76 -16.95 -15.07
N LEU A 113 3.67 -16.85 -14.31
CA LEU A 113 2.38 -16.23 -14.66
C LEU A 113 1.43 -16.44 -13.45
N ASN A 114 0.59 -15.46 -13.14
CA ASN A 114 -0.38 -15.40 -12.02
C ASN A 114 0.14 -14.92 -10.66
N ASN A 115 0.66 -13.69 -10.65
CA ASN A 115 0.90 -12.90 -9.43
C ASN A 115 -0.38 -12.29 -8.80
N SER A 116 -1.55 -12.88 -9.04
CA SER A 116 -2.84 -12.30 -8.62
C SER A 116 -3.37 -12.92 -7.32
N MET A 117 -2.56 -13.11 -6.27
CA MET A 117 -3.08 -13.44 -4.92
C MET A 117 -2.11 -13.25 -3.73
N ARG A 118 -1.13 -12.33 -3.85
CA ARG A 118 -0.58 -11.64 -2.66
C ARG A 118 -1.03 -10.18 -2.69
N SER A 119 -2.35 -9.98 -2.71
CA SER A 119 -2.99 -8.65 -2.84
C SER A 119 -3.11 -7.92 -1.50
N GLY A 120 -2.08 -7.97 -0.66
CA GLY A 120 -2.10 -7.39 0.67
C GLY A 120 -0.77 -6.76 1.04
N THR A 121 -0.80 -5.80 1.97
CA THR A 121 0.41 -5.24 2.56
C THR A 121 1.00 -6.23 3.56
N LEU A 122 2.27 -6.58 3.39
CA LEU A 122 3.06 -7.33 4.36
C LEU A 122 3.90 -6.35 5.19
N LEU A 123 3.94 -6.56 6.52
CA LEU A 123 4.82 -5.85 7.43
C LEU A 123 5.90 -6.83 7.88
N ILE A 124 7.15 -6.55 7.52
CA ILE A 124 8.29 -7.39 7.88
C ILE A 124 9.03 -6.69 9.01
N ASP A 125 9.04 -7.30 10.19
CA ASP A 125 9.85 -6.81 11.30
C ASP A 125 11.33 -6.86 10.93
N LEU A 126 12.02 -5.73 11.10
CA LEU A 126 13.47 -5.66 10.93
C LEU A 126 14.16 -6.04 12.25
N PRO A 127 15.13 -6.96 12.24
CA PRO A 127 15.97 -7.24 13.40
C PRO A 127 16.71 -5.98 13.86
N THR A 128 16.91 -5.81 15.17
CA THR A 128 17.55 -4.61 15.74
C THR A 128 19.02 -4.47 15.38
N ASP A 129 19.68 -5.58 15.02
CA ASP A 129 21.06 -5.63 14.54
C ASP A 129 21.18 -5.47 13.01
N ASP A 130 20.05 -5.41 12.29
CA ASP A 130 20.03 -5.18 10.85
C ASP A 130 20.46 -3.74 10.50
N LYS A 131 21.29 -3.59 9.46
CA LYS A 131 21.77 -2.27 9.01
C LYS A 131 20.63 -1.33 8.61
N GLU A 132 19.56 -1.87 8.02
CA GLU A 132 18.38 -1.10 7.62
C GLU A 132 17.64 -0.57 8.85
N PHE A 133 17.49 -1.38 9.91
CA PHE A 133 16.94 -0.94 11.18
C PHE A 133 17.76 0.22 11.76
N LEU A 134 19.08 0.01 11.87
CA LEU A 134 20.00 1.00 12.46
C LEU A 134 19.99 2.32 11.70
N ASN A 135 19.95 2.30 10.37
CA ASN A 135 19.91 3.52 9.56
C ASN A 135 18.61 4.31 9.78
N VAL A 136 17.47 3.62 9.86
CA VAL A 136 16.17 4.26 10.12
C VAL A 136 16.12 4.83 11.53
N GLU A 137 16.65 4.11 12.52
CA GLU A 137 16.78 4.60 13.90
C GLU A 137 17.66 5.85 13.98
N VAL A 138 18.86 5.81 13.41
CA VAL A 138 19.80 6.93 13.42
C VAL A 138 19.17 8.17 12.78
N GLU A 139 18.54 8.02 11.61
CA GLU A 139 17.87 9.13 10.93
C GLU A 139 16.72 9.70 11.77
N MET A 140 15.92 8.85 12.41
CA MET A 140 14.81 9.28 13.25
C MET A 140 15.30 10.07 14.47
N GLN A 141 16.35 9.60 15.15
CA GLN A 141 16.91 10.26 16.34
C GLN A 141 17.65 11.55 15.97
N ALA A 142 18.46 11.54 14.91
CA ALA A 142 19.28 12.68 14.50
C ALA A 142 18.45 13.90 14.04
N THR A 143 17.19 13.69 13.69
CA THR A 143 16.28 14.71 13.17
C THR A 143 15.24 15.21 14.19
N VAL A 144 15.45 14.91 15.48
CA VAL A 144 14.69 15.53 16.59
C VAL A 144 15.11 17.00 16.75
N ARG A 145 14.12 17.90 16.89
CA ARG A 145 14.32 19.34 17.07
C ARG A 145 13.33 19.87 18.10
N GLU A 146 13.70 20.96 18.75
CA GLU A 146 12.79 21.73 19.60
C GLU A 146 11.79 22.52 18.74
N HIS A 147 10.52 22.53 19.15
CA HIS A 147 9.44 23.20 18.42
C HIS A 147 9.03 24.49 19.12
N ARG A 148 8.64 25.51 18.35
CA ARG A 148 8.21 26.83 18.87
C ARG A 148 7.00 26.77 19.79
N ASP A 149 6.21 25.70 19.70
CA ASP A 149 5.04 25.48 20.56
C ASP A 149 5.42 24.85 21.91
N ASN A 150 6.71 24.75 22.23
CA ASN A 150 7.24 24.21 23.49
C ASN A 150 6.67 22.81 23.81
N GLY A 151 6.54 21.97 22.78
CA GLY A 151 6.03 20.60 22.92
C GLY A 151 4.51 20.49 23.04
N HIS A 152 3.75 21.56 22.86
CA HIS A 152 2.29 21.54 22.97
C HIS A 152 1.63 20.51 22.04
N SER A 153 2.05 20.42 20.79
CA SER A 153 1.46 19.49 19.80
C SER A 153 2.07 18.09 19.86
N GLY A 154 3.40 18.00 20.02
CA GLY A 154 4.14 16.74 19.89
C GLY A 154 4.54 16.07 21.21
N GLY A 155 4.45 16.79 22.33
CA GLY A 155 5.07 16.43 23.60
C GLY A 155 6.48 17.00 23.76
N ILE A 156 7.01 16.92 24.99
CA ILE A 156 8.35 17.40 25.36
C ILE A 156 9.28 16.18 25.42
N PHE A 157 10.30 16.13 24.56
CA PHE A 157 11.25 15.03 24.50
C PHE A 157 12.51 15.44 23.72
N SER A 158 13.62 14.75 23.97
CA SER A 158 14.88 14.92 23.24
C SER A 158 15.32 13.67 22.46
N ARG A 159 14.67 12.53 22.70
CA ARG A 159 14.92 11.25 22.04
C ARG A 159 13.67 10.38 22.02
N TYR A 160 13.68 9.35 21.17
CA TYR A 160 12.66 8.31 21.14
C TYR A 160 13.17 7.02 21.78
N ASN A 161 12.24 6.22 22.28
CA ASN A 161 12.43 4.80 22.51
C ASN A 161 11.81 4.06 21.31
N ILE A 162 12.64 3.49 20.43
CA ILE A 162 12.16 2.77 19.26
C ILE A 162 11.80 1.35 19.67
N VAL A 163 10.54 0.99 19.48
CA VAL A 163 9.99 -0.32 19.90
C VAL A 163 10.15 -1.35 18.80
N ARG A 164 9.84 -0.97 17.56
CA ARG A 164 10.00 -1.82 16.36
C ARG A 164 10.02 -0.97 15.10
N ILE A 165 10.69 -1.47 14.08
CA ILE A 165 10.66 -0.93 12.72
C ILE A 165 10.22 -2.05 11.78
N GLN A 166 9.19 -1.79 10.99
CA GLN A 166 8.64 -2.76 10.05
C GLN A 166 8.79 -2.22 8.64
N LYS A 167 9.37 -3.01 7.74
CA LYS A 167 9.39 -2.71 6.31
C LYS A 167 8.03 -3.04 5.70
N VAL A 168 7.45 -2.07 5.02
CA VAL A 168 6.17 -2.23 4.34
C VAL A 168 6.43 -2.80 2.96
N GLN A 169 5.85 -3.95 2.67
CA GLN A 169 5.88 -4.56 1.34
C GLN A 169 4.47 -4.65 0.78
N ASN A 170 4.18 -3.81 -0.21
CA ASN A 170 2.96 -3.89 -0.99
C ASN A 170 3.29 -3.72 -2.48
N ARG A 171 3.13 -4.82 -3.24
CA ARG A 171 3.46 -4.87 -4.68
C ARG A 171 2.72 -3.80 -5.48
N LYS A 172 1.40 -3.70 -5.31
CA LYS A 172 0.56 -2.78 -6.09
C LYS A 172 0.90 -1.32 -5.80
N LEU A 173 1.15 -0.98 -4.54
CA LEU A 173 1.57 0.38 -4.16
C LEU A 173 2.97 0.70 -4.68
N TRP A 174 3.88 -0.27 -4.61
CA TRP A 174 5.24 -0.13 -5.14
C TRP A 174 5.24 0.09 -6.65
N GLU A 175 4.47 -0.68 -7.42
CA GLU A 175 4.35 -0.53 -8.87
C GLU A 175 3.80 0.86 -9.26
N ARG A 176 2.74 1.33 -8.58
CA ARG A 176 2.22 2.70 -8.76
C ARG A 176 3.28 3.76 -8.49
N TYR A 177 4.03 3.60 -7.39
CA TYR A 177 5.08 4.52 -7.01
C TYR A 177 6.22 4.56 -8.04
N VAL A 178 6.74 3.40 -8.43
CA VAL A 178 7.84 3.29 -9.39
C VAL A 178 7.43 3.85 -10.74
N HIS A 179 6.19 3.59 -11.19
CA HIS A 179 5.66 4.15 -12.43
C HIS A 179 5.65 5.68 -12.40
N ARG A 180 5.05 6.30 -11.36
CA ARG A 180 5.02 7.76 -11.25
C ARG A 180 6.42 8.36 -11.10
N ARG A 181 7.31 7.70 -10.36
CA ARG A 181 8.70 8.13 -10.20
C ARG A 181 9.43 8.16 -11.55
N GLN A 182 9.16 7.20 -12.44
CA GLN A 182 9.72 7.15 -13.77
C GLN A 182 9.20 8.29 -14.66
N GLU A 183 7.89 8.57 -14.64
CA GLU A 183 7.32 9.74 -15.34
C GLU A 183 7.99 11.04 -14.88
N ILE A 184 8.14 11.24 -13.56
CA ILE A 184 8.83 12.42 -13.01
C ILE A 184 10.29 12.50 -13.46
N TYR A 185 10.98 11.36 -13.51
CA TYR A 185 12.37 11.30 -13.97
C TYR A 185 12.51 11.82 -15.41
N GLU A 186 11.62 11.39 -16.29
CA GLU A 186 11.58 11.80 -17.70
C GLU A 186 11.17 13.29 -17.85
N GLU A 187 10.18 13.75 -17.08
CA GLU A 187 9.70 15.14 -17.05
C GLU A 187 10.75 16.12 -16.49
N ASN A 188 11.67 15.66 -15.65
CA ASN A 188 12.60 16.50 -14.88
C ASN A 188 14.07 16.24 -15.24
N ALA A 189 14.38 16.22 -16.54
CA ALA A 189 15.75 16.11 -17.05
C ALA A 189 16.54 14.93 -16.45
N ASN A 190 15.90 13.75 -16.39
CA ASN A 190 16.46 12.52 -15.87
C ASN A 190 16.80 12.59 -14.36
N GLN A 191 15.96 13.28 -13.57
CA GLN A 191 16.11 13.38 -12.11
C GLN A 191 14.78 13.23 -11.39
N SER A 192 14.58 12.14 -10.64
CA SER A 192 13.37 11.94 -9.84
C SER A 192 13.37 12.75 -8.53
N ASN A 193 14.54 13.20 -8.06
CA ASN A 193 14.73 13.88 -6.78
C ASN A 193 14.04 13.15 -5.61
N GLU A 194 14.23 11.83 -5.55
CA GLU A 194 13.69 11.00 -4.48
C GLU A 194 14.34 11.33 -3.13
N ARG A 195 13.54 11.44 -2.07
CA ARG A 195 14.01 11.60 -0.70
C ARG A 195 13.29 10.67 0.27
N MET A 196 13.97 10.30 1.34
CA MET A 196 13.35 9.69 2.52
C MET A 196 12.82 10.80 3.43
N LEU A 197 11.52 10.81 3.72
CA LEU A 197 10.89 11.85 4.55
C LEU A 197 9.87 11.23 5.53
N PHE A 198 9.75 11.84 6.70
CA PHE A 198 8.82 11.39 7.74
C PHE A 198 7.39 11.87 7.46
N HIS A 199 6.41 11.04 7.81
CA HIS A 199 4.99 11.36 7.79
C HIS A 199 4.30 10.88 9.07
N GLY A 200 3.58 11.77 9.73
CA GLY A 200 2.75 11.46 10.90
C GLY A 200 1.29 11.74 10.62
N SER A 201 0.43 10.78 10.97
CA SER A 201 -1.00 10.86 10.71
C SER A 201 -1.76 9.90 11.63
N PRO A 202 -2.99 10.26 12.07
CA PRO A 202 -3.87 9.31 12.76
C PRO A 202 -4.38 8.20 11.83
N PHE A 203 -4.14 8.31 10.51
CA PHE A 203 -4.61 7.38 9.49
C PHE A 203 -3.51 6.46 8.93
N ILE A 204 -2.38 6.30 9.64
CA ILE A 204 -1.23 5.47 9.18
C ILE A 204 -1.65 4.06 8.73
N ASN A 205 -2.58 3.41 9.44
CA ASN A 205 -3.06 2.08 9.06
C ASN A 205 -3.70 2.06 7.66
N ALA A 206 -4.46 3.10 7.32
CA ALA A 206 -5.06 3.23 5.99
C ALA A 206 -3.98 3.51 4.93
N ILE A 207 -3.01 4.37 5.24
CA ILE A 207 -1.90 4.71 4.33
C ILE A 207 -1.07 3.46 4.00
N VAL A 208 -0.70 2.67 5.01
CA VAL A 208 0.06 1.41 4.83
C VAL A 208 -0.70 0.39 3.97
N GLN A 209 -2.02 0.32 4.11
CA GLN A 209 -2.84 -0.65 3.37
C GLN A 209 -3.20 -0.19 1.95
N LYS A 210 -3.49 1.10 1.76
CA LYS A 210 -4.11 1.65 0.55
C LYS A 210 -3.23 2.65 -0.20
N GLY A 211 -2.08 3.01 0.37
CA GLY A 211 -1.20 4.06 -0.13
C GLY A 211 -1.66 5.45 0.31
N PHE A 212 -0.86 6.45 -0.04
CA PHE A 212 -1.26 7.84 0.06
C PHE A 212 -2.35 8.15 -0.98
N ASP A 213 -3.22 9.09 -0.63
CA ASP A 213 -4.38 9.48 -1.45
C ASP A 213 -4.68 10.96 -1.22
N GLU A 214 -4.43 11.77 -2.24
CA GLU A 214 -4.62 13.23 -2.21
C GLU A 214 -6.07 13.65 -1.95
N ARG A 215 -7.04 12.76 -2.17
CA ARG A 215 -8.45 13.04 -1.85
C ARG A 215 -8.70 13.18 -0.34
N HIS A 216 -7.78 12.67 0.48
CA HIS A 216 -7.77 12.82 1.93
C HIS A 216 -6.76 13.87 2.42
N ALA A 217 -6.21 14.68 1.51
CA ALA A 217 -5.26 15.72 1.85
C ALA A 217 -5.85 16.75 2.81
N TYR A 218 -4.99 17.30 3.67
CA TYR A 218 -5.40 18.35 4.60
C TYR A 218 -5.51 19.69 3.86
N ILE A 219 -6.74 20.09 3.53
CA ILE A 219 -7.05 21.35 2.83
C ILE A 219 -6.55 22.59 3.62
N GLY A 220 -6.49 22.49 4.94
CA GLY A 220 -6.04 23.57 5.82
C GLY A 220 -4.52 23.79 5.85
N GLY A 221 -3.71 22.98 5.16
CA GLY A 221 -2.24 23.09 5.15
C GLY A 221 -1.73 24.38 4.53
N MET A 222 -0.56 24.88 4.93
CA MET A 222 -0.01 26.16 4.46
C MET A 222 0.15 26.25 2.93
N PHE A 223 0.32 25.10 2.29
CA PHE A 223 0.45 24.94 0.83
C PHE A 223 -0.80 24.33 0.17
N GLY A 224 -1.91 24.26 0.89
CA GLY A 224 -3.21 23.76 0.41
C GLY A 224 -3.37 22.25 0.50
N ALA A 225 -4.20 21.68 -0.38
CA ALA A 225 -4.67 20.30 -0.32
C ALA A 225 -3.64 19.31 -0.88
N GLY A 226 -2.51 19.19 -0.18
CA GLY A 226 -1.46 18.22 -0.50
C GLY A 226 -1.16 17.24 0.63
N ILE A 227 -0.27 16.30 0.35
CA ILE A 227 0.26 15.32 1.30
C ILE A 227 1.60 15.86 1.82
N TYR A 228 1.66 16.08 3.13
CA TYR A 228 2.78 16.75 3.80
C TYR A 228 3.78 15.75 4.38
N PHE A 229 5.07 16.05 4.20
CA PHE A 229 6.19 15.31 4.74
C PHE A 229 7.20 16.27 5.39
N ALA A 230 8.01 15.75 6.30
CA ALA A 230 9.05 16.51 6.97
C ALA A 230 10.39 15.75 6.96
N GLU A 231 11.49 16.50 6.86
CA GLU A 231 12.83 15.97 7.15
C GLU A 231 13.02 15.69 8.64
N HIS A 232 12.31 16.44 9.48
CA HIS A 232 12.43 16.34 10.93
C HIS A 232 11.40 15.35 11.50
N SER A 233 11.85 14.24 12.07
CA SER A 233 10.96 13.24 12.70
C SER A 233 10.02 13.88 13.73
N SER A 234 10.55 14.80 14.54
CA SER A 234 9.82 15.52 15.59
C SER A 234 8.70 16.41 15.04
N LYS A 235 8.85 16.94 13.82
CA LYS A 235 7.82 17.71 13.12
C LYS A 235 6.67 16.80 12.72
N SER A 236 6.96 15.63 12.15
CA SER A 236 5.92 14.64 11.82
C SER A 236 5.24 14.08 13.08
N ASN A 237 5.96 13.94 14.20
CA ASN A 237 5.37 13.54 15.49
C ASN A 237 4.23 14.49 15.95
N GLN A 238 4.27 15.79 15.65
CA GLN A 238 3.19 16.75 15.98
C GLN A 238 1.84 16.40 15.31
N TYR A 239 1.82 15.52 14.31
CA TYR A 239 0.63 15.16 13.54
C TYR A 239 0.15 13.72 13.77
N VAL A 240 0.85 12.93 14.60
CA VAL A 240 0.51 11.52 14.89
C VAL A 240 -0.91 11.38 15.43
N TYR A 241 -1.35 12.32 16.27
CA TYR A 241 -2.68 12.34 16.85
C TYR A 241 -3.65 13.32 16.15
N GLY A 242 -3.28 13.81 14.96
CA GLY A 242 -4.03 14.81 14.21
C GLY A 242 -3.40 16.21 14.28
N ILE A 243 -4.07 17.18 13.65
CA ILE A 243 -3.59 18.57 13.52
C ILE A 243 -3.35 19.16 14.91
N GLY A 244 -2.15 19.74 15.14
CA GLY A 244 -1.78 20.32 16.43
C GLY A 244 -1.73 19.31 17.59
N GLY A 245 -1.50 18.03 17.28
CA GLY A 245 -1.52 16.94 18.25
C GLY A 245 -2.91 16.45 18.64
N GLY A 246 -3.98 16.99 18.06
CA GLY A 246 -5.36 16.63 18.39
C GLY A 246 -5.64 16.67 19.90
N THR A 247 -6.27 15.63 20.43
CA THR A 247 -6.48 15.45 21.88
C THR A 247 -5.40 14.59 22.53
N GLY A 248 -4.29 14.33 21.84
CA GLY A 248 -3.24 13.42 22.30
C GLY A 248 -3.60 11.95 22.15
N CYS A 249 -2.91 11.10 22.91
CA CYS A 249 -3.14 9.66 22.84
C CYS A 249 -4.59 9.28 23.22
N PRO A 250 -5.21 8.28 22.57
CA PRO A 250 -6.60 7.94 22.82
C PRO A 250 -6.91 7.57 24.28
N SER A 251 -5.97 6.88 24.94
CA SER A 251 -6.13 6.34 26.29
C SER A 251 -6.05 7.41 27.39
N HIS A 252 -5.09 8.33 27.30
CA HIS A 252 -4.82 9.29 28.38
C HIS A 252 -5.22 10.73 28.02
N LYS A 253 -5.61 10.99 26.77
CA LYS A 253 -5.87 12.34 26.25
C LYS A 253 -4.69 13.29 26.46
N ASP A 254 -3.49 12.75 26.33
CA ASP A 254 -2.23 13.44 26.58
C ASP A 254 -1.36 13.45 25.32
N ARG A 255 -1.01 14.66 24.86
CA ARG A 255 -0.14 14.91 23.71
C ARG A 255 1.33 14.63 24.01
N SER A 256 1.72 14.71 25.28
CA SER A 256 3.06 14.38 25.77
C SER A 256 3.14 13.01 26.43
N CYS A 257 2.21 12.10 26.11
CA CYS A 257 2.20 10.77 26.71
C CYS A 257 3.48 10.00 26.37
N TYR A 258 4.17 9.54 27.42
CA TYR A 258 5.40 8.73 27.37
C TYR A 258 5.13 7.22 27.41
N LEU A 259 3.88 6.80 27.61
CA LEU A 259 3.50 5.39 27.79
C LEU A 259 2.96 4.76 26.50
N CYS A 260 2.10 5.47 25.76
CA CYS A 260 1.47 4.92 24.57
C CYS A 260 2.44 4.81 23.39
N HIS A 261 2.38 3.70 22.67
CA HIS A 261 3.08 3.56 21.40
C HIS A 261 2.49 4.53 20.36
N ARG A 262 3.40 5.21 19.67
CA ARG A 262 3.16 6.08 18.51
C ARG A 262 3.63 5.38 17.26
N HIS A 263 3.12 5.84 16.12
CA HIS A 263 3.54 5.35 14.82
C HIS A 263 3.95 6.52 13.93
N LEU A 264 5.08 6.39 13.24
CA LEU A 264 5.49 7.27 12.16
C LEU A 264 5.78 6.43 10.91
N LEU A 265 5.64 7.05 9.75
CA LEU A 265 6.12 6.49 8.50
C LEU A 265 7.40 7.20 8.08
N LEU A 266 8.39 6.46 7.62
CA LEU A 266 9.51 6.99 6.84
C LEU A 266 9.31 6.54 5.39
N CYS A 267 9.11 7.51 4.51
CA CYS A 267 8.57 7.29 3.17
C CYS A 267 9.58 7.66 2.10
N ARG A 268 9.61 6.91 0.99
CA ARG A 268 10.21 7.41 -0.26
C ARG A 268 9.26 8.41 -0.89
N VAL A 269 9.75 9.58 -1.28
CA VAL A 269 8.97 10.65 -1.88
C VAL A 269 9.67 11.17 -3.13
N ALA A 270 9.05 11.01 -4.29
CA ALA A 270 9.54 11.51 -5.58
C ALA A 270 9.13 12.97 -5.77
N LEU A 271 10.06 13.90 -5.49
CA LEU A 271 9.78 15.33 -5.48
C LEU A 271 9.87 15.98 -6.88
N GLY A 272 10.63 15.38 -7.80
CA GLY A 272 10.92 15.98 -9.11
C GLY A 272 11.43 17.41 -8.99
N LYS A 273 10.99 18.27 -9.91
CA LYS A 273 11.16 19.72 -9.79
C LYS A 273 10.26 20.29 -8.67
N SER A 274 10.86 20.69 -7.56
CA SER A 274 10.17 21.34 -6.44
C SER A 274 10.02 22.84 -6.65
N PHE A 275 8.83 23.37 -6.41
CA PHE A 275 8.57 24.80 -6.33
C PHE A 275 8.92 25.29 -4.92
N LEU A 276 9.89 26.20 -4.81
CA LEU A 276 10.34 26.75 -3.53
C LEU A 276 9.38 27.84 -3.05
N GLN A 277 8.92 27.74 -1.81
CA GLN A 277 8.00 28.71 -1.24
C GLN A 277 8.38 29.07 0.20
N PHE A 278 8.29 30.36 0.54
CA PHE A 278 8.63 30.89 1.87
C PHE A 278 7.42 31.34 2.68
N SER A 279 6.27 31.53 2.04
CA SER A 279 5.01 31.98 2.66
C SER A 279 3.85 31.06 2.29
N ALA A 280 2.81 31.03 3.12
CA ALA A 280 1.63 30.21 2.84
C ALA A 280 1.01 30.59 1.48
N MET A 281 0.76 29.59 0.65
CA MET A 281 0.12 29.73 -0.65
C MET A 281 -0.73 28.49 -0.91
N LYS A 282 -2.05 28.64 -0.82
CA LYS A 282 -2.98 27.51 -0.95
C LYS A 282 -3.01 27.01 -2.39
N MET A 283 -2.69 25.73 -2.58
CA MET A 283 -2.71 25.07 -3.88
C MET A 283 -3.55 23.79 -3.80
N ALA A 284 -4.19 23.42 -4.91
CA ALA A 284 -4.87 22.12 -5.04
C ALA A 284 -4.01 21.09 -5.79
N HIS A 285 -3.04 21.56 -6.55
CA HIS A 285 -2.14 20.78 -7.39
C HIS A 285 -0.74 21.39 -7.36
N ALA A 286 0.26 20.66 -7.83
CA ALA A 286 1.60 21.21 -8.02
C ALA A 286 1.54 22.41 -9.00
N PRO A 287 2.32 23.48 -8.78
CA PRO A 287 2.41 24.60 -9.71
C PRO A 287 2.80 24.15 -11.14
N PRO A 288 2.41 24.89 -12.19
CA PRO A 288 2.77 24.55 -13.57
C PRO A 288 4.28 24.29 -13.73
N GLY A 289 4.61 23.17 -14.37
CA GLY A 289 6.00 22.74 -14.58
C GLY A 289 6.73 22.25 -13.33
N HIS A 290 6.02 22.00 -12.23
CA HIS A 290 6.57 21.45 -10.98
C HIS A 290 5.81 20.20 -10.56
N HIS A 291 6.42 19.40 -9.68
CA HIS A 291 5.87 18.12 -9.22
C HIS A 291 5.63 18.12 -7.70
N SER A 292 6.24 19.07 -6.98
CA SER A 292 6.12 19.21 -5.53
C SER A 292 6.30 20.67 -5.11
N VAL A 293 5.97 20.98 -3.87
CA VAL A 293 6.30 22.24 -3.20
C VAL A 293 7.24 21.94 -2.04
N MET A 294 8.30 22.75 -1.90
CA MET A 294 9.18 22.75 -0.74
C MET A 294 9.00 24.06 0.00
N GLY A 295 8.35 24.00 1.15
CA GLY A 295 8.23 25.10 2.08
C GLY A 295 9.53 25.29 2.84
N ARG A 296 10.19 26.45 2.71
CA ARG A 296 11.40 26.76 3.47
C ARG A 296 11.09 27.54 4.74
N PRO A 297 11.89 27.36 5.81
CA PRO A 297 11.78 28.19 7.00
C PRO A 297 11.88 29.67 6.68
N SER A 298 11.06 30.48 7.35
CA SER A 298 11.02 31.94 7.18
C SER A 298 10.58 32.62 8.47
N ASN A 299 10.94 33.90 8.61
CA ASN A 299 10.54 34.67 9.79
C ASN A 299 9.01 34.88 9.77
N GLY A 300 8.33 34.51 10.87
CA GLY A 300 6.86 34.50 10.93
C GLY A 300 6.15 33.41 10.11
N GLY A 301 6.90 32.53 9.44
CA GLY A 301 6.37 31.38 8.68
C GLY A 301 6.79 30.04 9.28
N LEU A 302 7.21 29.12 8.42
CA LEU A 302 7.65 27.79 8.83
C LEU A 302 8.89 27.84 9.73
N ASN A 303 8.93 26.97 10.73
CA ASN A 303 10.13 26.76 11.55
C ASN A 303 11.09 25.73 10.93
N PHE A 304 10.53 24.74 10.23
CA PHE A 304 11.26 23.65 9.59
C PHE A 304 10.82 23.49 8.14
N PRO A 305 11.68 22.94 7.26
CA PRO A 305 11.27 22.61 5.90
C PRO A 305 10.11 21.62 5.89
N GLU A 306 9.15 21.84 4.99
CA GLU A 306 8.04 20.93 4.72
C GLU A 306 7.98 20.62 3.23
N TYR A 307 7.65 19.38 2.90
CA TYR A 307 7.59 18.87 1.53
C TYR A 307 6.17 18.46 1.22
N VAL A 308 5.64 18.92 0.09
CA VAL A 308 4.26 18.68 -0.29
C VAL A 308 4.21 18.10 -1.69
N VAL A 309 3.55 16.95 -1.82
CA VAL A 309 3.16 16.36 -3.11
C VAL A 309 1.64 16.37 -3.22
N TYR A 310 1.14 16.37 -4.46
CA TYR A 310 -0.31 16.52 -4.73
C TYR A 310 -0.91 15.29 -5.40
N ARG A 311 -0.16 14.19 -5.44
CA ARG A 311 -0.57 12.89 -5.97
C ARG A 311 -0.07 11.80 -5.04
N GLY A 312 -0.96 10.89 -4.65
CA GLY A 312 -0.63 9.79 -3.74
C GLY A 312 0.53 8.91 -4.24
N GLU A 313 0.54 8.60 -5.53
CA GLU A 313 1.59 7.78 -6.16
C GLU A 313 2.99 8.40 -6.17
N GLN A 314 3.18 9.66 -5.76
CA GLN A 314 4.52 10.24 -5.56
C GLN A 314 5.21 9.76 -4.28
N ALA A 315 4.52 9.02 -3.41
CA ALA A 315 5.07 8.56 -2.15
C ALA A 315 4.79 7.09 -1.88
N TYR A 316 5.78 6.39 -1.32
CA TYR A 316 5.67 5.01 -0.84
C TYR A 316 5.99 4.94 0.66
N PRO A 317 5.09 4.39 1.50
CA PRO A 317 5.32 4.30 2.94
C PRO A 317 6.28 3.15 3.25
N GLU A 318 7.59 3.37 3.11
CA GLU A 318 8.60 2.30 3.14
C GLU A 318 8.75 1.63 4.51
N TYR A 319 8.80 2.41 5.59
CA TYR A 319 8.96 1.91 6.95
C TYR A 319 7.85 2.41 7.85
N LEU A 320 7.30 1.49 8.65
CA LEU A 320 6.42 1.78 9.78
C LEU A 320 7.23 1.68 11.07
N ILE A 321 7.40 2.81 11.75
CA ILE A 321 8.19 2.91 12.98
C ILE A 321 7.23 3.00 14.16
N THR A 322 7.32 2.07 15.10
CA THR A 322 6.60 2.10 16.38
C THR A 322 7.55 2.57 17.47
N TYR A 323 7.16 3.59 18.23
CA TYR A 323 8.06 4.22 19.20
C TYR A 323 7.29 4.87 20.36
N GLN A 324 8.02 5.29 21.38
CA GLN A 324 7.55 6.21 22.42
C GLN A 324 8.45 7.45 22.43
N ILE A 325 7.91 8.60 22.84
CA ILE A 325 8.76 9.74 23.21
C ILE A 325 9.31 9.49 24.62
N VAL A 326 10.54 9.93 24.88
CA VAL A 326 11.17 9.74 26.20
C VAL A 326 11.11 11.04 26.99
N LYS A 327 10.64 10.96 28.24
CA LYS A 327 10.63 12.10 29.17
C LYS A 327 12.08 12.57 29.38
N PRO A 328 12.39 13.87 29.22
CA PRO A 328 13.69 14.41 29.61
C PRO A 328 13.95 14.12 31.09
N GLU A 329 15.20 13.83 31.45
CA GLU A 329 15.57 13.72 32.86
C GLU A 329 15.53 15.11 33.49
N ASP A 330 14.92 15.21 34.67
CA ASP A 330 14.92 16.44 35.44
C ASP A 330 16.33 16.63 35.99
N THR A 331 17.13 17.54 35.42
CA THR A 331 18.43 17.94 35.98
C THR A 331 18.20 18.74 37.27
N PHE A 332 17.77 18.07 38.34
CA PHE A 332 17.96 18.55 39.69
C PHE A 332 19.36 18.15 40.11
N SER A 333 20.32 19.05 39.91
CA SER A 333 21.58 19.02 40.64
C SER A 333 21.24 19.04 42.13
N SER A 334 21.36 17.88 42.79
CA SER A 334 21.63 17.78 44.20
C SER A 334 22.96 18.50 44.46
N GLY A 335 22.91 19.82 44.62
CA GLY A 335 23.93 20.57 45.33
C GLY A 335 23.80 20.24 46.80
N GLU A 336 24.15 19.00 47.17
CA GLU A 336 24.40 18.66 48.56
C GLU A 336 25.69 19.36 48.98
N GLU A 337 25.53 20.14 50.05
CA GLU A 337 26.52 20.88 50.80
C GLU A 337 27.81 20.08 51.00
N ALA A 338 28.89 20.53 50.36
CA ALA A 338 30.23 20.20 50.79
C ALA A 338 30.73 21.29 51.75
N ARG A 339 30.48 21.02 53.04
CA ARG A 339 31.25 21.37 54.25
C ARG A 339 31.56 22.82 54.58
#